data_AF-A0A937UNF4-F1
#
_entry.id   AF-A0A937UNF4-F1
#
_cell.length_a   1.000
_cell.length_b   1.000
_cell.length_c   1.000
_cell.angle_alpha   90.00
_cell.angle_beta   90.00
_cell.angle_gamma   90.00
#
_symmetry.space_group_name_H-M   'P 1'
#
loop_
_entity.id
_entity.type
_entity.pdbx_description
1 polymer ?
#
loop_
_entity_poly.entity_id
_entity_poly.type
_entity_poly.pdbx_seq_one_letter_code
_entity_poly.pdbx_strand_id
1 'polypeptide(L)'
;MFAVLLGVCLAAGACGGSGDDEGPAPVLTESVGTATAATSPADPAAEVRAAVTAAQKQYFDAYRAAAANPSDGALVDALRAVYTDQSVAGDNVRGRMEWFAERGYVVRQDPGSYYVIEDISIESLPPAGQAVATVCGWDSDPIIDGVNRAPDGKEIFVRNTPGSGRTRTTWVEQLDGSWKISSGVVVDSWEGENRCPPRPVSS
;
A
#
# COMPACT_ATOMS: atom_id res chain seq x y z
N MET A 1 -12.24 -1.09 -3.64
CA MET A 1 -13.62 -1.23 -3.11
C MET A 1 -13.56 -1.58 -1.64
N PHE A 2 -14.18 -0.77 -0.80
CA PHE A 2 -13.85 -0.68 0.61
C PHE A 2 -15.16 -0.55 1.43
N ALA A 3 -15.45 -1.54 2.27
CA ALA A 3 -16.52 -1.49 3.26
C ALA A 3 -15.94 -1.30 4.69
N VAL A 4 -16.41 -0.23 5.33
CA VAL A 4 -16.02 0.41 6.61
C VAL A 4 -16.40 -0.42 7.84
N LEU A 5 -15.63 -0.32 8.94
CA LEU A 5 -16.12 -0.38 10.33
C LEU A 5 -15.18 0.37 11.30
N LEU A 6 -15.78 1.23 12.14
CA LEU A 6 -15.25 2.29 13.01
C LEU A 6 -14.67 1.82 14.38
N GLY A 7 -13.84 2.68 15.01
CA GLY A 7 -13.61 2.75 16.47
C GLY A 7 -12.31 3.46 16.86
N VAL A 8 -12.23 4.81 16.97
CA VAL A 8 -12.51 5.72 18.12
C VAL A 8 -11.38 5.84 19.16
N CYS A 9 -10.74 7.04 19.15
CA CYS A 9 -10.18 7.88 20.25
C CYS A 9 -9.06 7.30 21.17
N LEU A 10 -8.15 8.02 21.84
CA LEU A 10 -7.96 9.40 22.35
C LEU A 10 -6.41 9.61 22.47
N ALA A 11 -5.81 10.72 22.02
CA ALA A 11 -5.57 12.00 22.71
C ALA A 11 -4.25 12.12 23.53
N ALA A 12 -3.62 13.29 23.37
CA ALA A 12 -2.67 14.01 24.25
C ALA A 12 -1.27 13.39 24.46
N GLY A 13 -0.17 14.14 24.55
CA GLY A 13 0.06 15.59 24.55
C GLY A 13 1.50 15.91 25.02
N ALA A 14 1.88 17.19 24.88
CA ALA A 14 2.99 17.91 25.54
C ALA A 14 4.45 17.58 25.14
N CYS A 15 5.47 18.43 25.32
CA CYS A 15 5.70 19.89 25.34
C CYS A 15 7.21 20.09 25.64
N GLY A 16 7.82 21.23 25.24
CA GLY A 16 9.13 21.74 25.73
C GLY A 16 10.26 21.62 24.71
N GLY A 17 10.94 22.68 24.23
CA GLY A 17 11.47 23.89 24.89
C GLY A 17 12.90 23.58 25.36
N SER A 18 13.98 24.35 25.18
CA SER A 18 14.33 25.67 24.63
C SER A 18 15.88 25.75 24.67
N GLY A 19 16.52 26.69 23.96
CA GLY A 19 17.80 27.26 24.42
C GLY A 19 18.93 27.37 23.39
N ASP A 20 19.09 28.58 22.84
CA ASP A 20 20.29 29.11 22.20
C ASP A 20 21.45 29.30 23.20
N ASP A 21 22.72 29.21 22.75
CA ASP A 21 23.74 30.23 23.05
C ASP A 21 25.05 30.03 22.27
N GLU A 22 25.71 31.16 22.02
CA GLU A 22 26.63 31.43 20.92
C GLU A 22 28.08 31.67 21.40
N GLY A 23 29.05 31.05 20.70
CA GLY A 23 30.45 31.50 20.54
C GLY A 23 31.52 31.02 21.56
N PRO A 24 32.83 31.26 21.30
CA PRO A 24 33.55 31.47 20.04
C PRO A 24 34.64 30.41 19.76
N ALA A 25 35.17 30.44 18.54
CA ALA A 25 36.09 29.48 17.94
C ALA A 25 37.52 29.42 18.54
N PRO A 26 38.18 28.25 18.46
CA PRO A 26 39.63 28.17 18.33
C PRO A 26 40.06 27.73 16.92
N VAL A 27 41.27 28.19 16.58
CA VAL A 27 41.91 28.25 15.27
C VAL A 27 42.80 27.01 15.03
N LEU A 28 42.81 26.54 13.77
CA LEU A 28 43.82 25.75 13.03
C LEU A 28 44.33 24.42 13.60
N THR A 29 44.17 23.34 12.82
CA THR A 29 45.28 22.48 12.35
C THR A 29 44.79 21.69 11.13
N GLU A 30 45.32 21.96 9.94
CA GLU A 30 45.14 21.11 8.76
C GLU A 30 45.85 19.77 8.99
N SER A 31 45.09 18.77 9.43
CA SER A 31 45.47 17.37 9.26
C SER A 31 44.86 16.90 7.96
N VAL A 32 45.70 16.46 7.02
CA VAL A 32 45.28 15.66 5.86
C VAL A 32 44.83 14.30 6.39
N GLY A 33 43.64 14.28 6.99
CA GLY A 33 42.89 13.09 7.28
C GLY A 33 42.31 12.61 5.97
N THR A 34 42.63 11.40 5.56
CA THR A 34 41.81 10.67 4.61
C THR A 34 40.39 10.72 5.14
N ALA A 35 39.54 11.56 4.54
CA ALA A 35 38.13 11.60 4.83
C ALA A 35 37.57 10.26 4.38
N THR A 36 37.60 9.27 5.28
CA THR A 36 36.66 8.17 5.22
C THR A 36 35.31 8.86 5.26
N ALA A 37 34.65 8.94 4.10
CA ALA A 37 33.30 9.45 4.01
C ALA A 37 32.51 8.67 5.08
N ALA A 38 32.13 9.35 6.15
CA ALA A 38 31.30 8.77 7.17
C ALA A 38 29.99 8.46 6.45
N THR A 39 29.78 7.18 6.12
CA THR A 39 28.45 6.68 5.79
C THR A 39 27.58 7.12 6.96
N SER A 40 26.68 8.08 6.71
CA SER A 40 25.72 8.48 7.74
C SER A 40 25.07 7.22 8.30
N PRO A 41 24.82 7.13 9.61
CA PRO A 41 24.08 6.01 10.16
C PRO A 41 22.82 5.84 9.31
N ALA A 42 22.57 4.62 8.82
CA ALA A 42 21.37 4.35 8.06
C ALA A 42 20.17 4.76 8.91
N ASP A 43 19.27 5.60 8.36
CA ASP A 43 18.03 5.98 9.05
C ASP A 43 17.09 4.77 9.01
N PRO A 44 16.89 4.04 10.13
CA PRO A 44 16.08 2.84 10.13
C PRO A 44 14.63 3.16 9.75
N ALA A 45 14.16 4.38 10.02
CA ALA A 45 12.84 4.80 9.62
C ALA A 45 12.73 4.98 8.10
N ALA A 46 13.76 5.51 7.44
CA ALA A 46 13.79 5.60 5.98
C ALA A 46 13.79 4.20 5.33
N GLU A 47 14.54 3.24 5.90
CA GLU A 47 14.56 1.86 5.43
C GLU A 47 13.19 1.19 5.53
N VAL A 48 12.49 1.34 6.66
CA VAL A 48 11.12 0.82 6.84
C VAL A 48 10.16 1.43 5.81
N ARG A 49 10.20 2.75 5.59
CA ARG A 49 9.34 3.41 4.58
C ARG A 49 9.62 2.88 3.18
N ALA A 50 10.88 2.66 2.83
CA ALA A 50 11.26 2.08 1.54
C ALA A 50 10.75 0.64 1.40
N ALA A 51 10.91 -0.19 2.43
CA ALA A 51 10.44 -1.57 2.45
C ALA A 51 8.91 -1.68 2.34
N VAL A 52 8.17 -0.88 3.10
CA VAL A 52 6.70 -0.83 3.05
C VAL A 52 6.21 -0.30 1.70
N THR A 53 6.90 0.69 1.11
CA THR A 53 6.59 1.17 -0.25
C THR A 53 6.74 0.07 -1.29
N ALA A 54 7.82 -0.71 -1.22
CA ALA A 54 8.04 -1.85 -2.10
C ALA A 54 6.99 -2.94 -1.90
N ALA A 55 6.66 -3.28 -0.66
CA ALA A 55 5.63 -4.27 -0.33
C ALA A 55 4.22 -3.83 -0.80
N GLN A 56 3.89 -2.54 -0.68
CA GLN A 56 2.65 -1.97 -1.20
C GLN A 56 2.55 -2.11 -2.71
N LYS A 57 3.66 -1.88 -3.44
CA LYS A 57 3.71 -2.11 -4.89
C LYS A 57 3.50 -3.57 -5.23
N GLN A 58 4.19 -4.48 -4.53
CA GLN A 58 4.03 -5.93 -4.72
C GLN A 58 2.57 -6.37 -4.51
N TYR A 59 1.90 -5.85 -3.47
CA TYR A 59 0.48 -6.12 -3.25
C TYR A 59 -0.39 -5.69 -4.44
N PHE A 60 -0.22 -4.47 -4.97
CA PHE A 60 -1.01 -4.00 -6.10
C PHE A 60 -0.75 -4.82 -7.37
N ASP A 61 0.51 -5.18 -7.63
CA ASP A 61 0.86 -6.01 -8.78
C ASP A 61 0.24 -7.41 -8.66
N ALA A 62 0.34 -8.03 -7.48
CA ALA A 62 -0.28 -9.34 -7.21
C ALA A 62 -1.81 -9.29 -7.33
N TYR A 63 -2.43 -8.22 -6.81
CA TYR A 63 -3.88 -8.04 -6.90
C TYR A 63 -4.33 -7.91 -8.36
N ARG A 64 -3.64 -7.09 -9.16
CA ARG A 64 -3.95 -6.91 -10.59
C ARG A 64 -3.79 -8.21 -11.36
N ALA A 65 -2.73 -8.97 -11.11
CA ALA A 65 -2.50 -10.24 -11.78
C ALA A 65 -3.61 -11.26 -11.46
N ALA A 66 -3.93 -11.46 -10.17
CA ALA A 66 -4.97 -12.38 -9.74
C ALA A 66 -6.37 -11.93 -10.21
N ALA A 67 -6.69 -10.65 -10.12
CA ALA A 67 -8.00 -10.14 -10.54
C ALA A 67 -8.23 -10.21 -12.06
N ALA A 68 -7.15 -10.13 -12.86
CA ALA A 68 -7.22 -10.33 -14.30
C ALA A 68 -7.44 -11.81 -14.69
N ASN A 69 -6.94 -12.75 -13.87
CA ASN A 69 -7.04 -14.19 -14.09
C ASN A 69 -7.40 -14.93 -12.78
N PRO A 70 -8.63 -14.78 -12.26
CA PRO A 70 -8.98 -15.25 -10.92
C PRO A 70 -9.07 -16.78 -10.80
N SER A 71 -9.16 -17.49 -11.91
CA SER A 71 -9.11 -18.96 -11.95
C SER A 71 -7.69 -19.53 -11.92
N ASP A 72 -6.65 -18.69 -12.04
CA ASP A 72 -5.26 -19.12 -11.90
C ASP A 72 -4.87 -19.18 -10.42
N GLY A 73 -4.87 -20.40 -9.88
CA GLY A 73 -4.56 -20.64 -8.47
C GLY A 73 -3.18 -20.12 -8.05
N ALA A 74 -2.18 -20.15 -8.92
CA ALA A 74 -0.84 -19.66 -8.57
C ALA A 74 -0.82 -18.14 -8.37
N LEU A 75 -1.61 -17.39 -9.16
CA LEU A 75 -1.74 -15.94 -8.98
C LEU A 75 -2.54 -15.58 -7.73
N VAL A 76 -3.59 -16.35 -7.43
CA VAL A 76 -4.39 -16.16 -6.21
C VAL A 76 -3.55 -16.47 -4.97
N ASP A 77 -2.74 -17.54 -4.99
CA ASP A 77 -1.82 -17.88 -3.90
C ASP A 77 -0.72 -16.82 -3.72
N ALA A 78 -0.16 -16.29 -4.82
CA ALA A 78 0.80 -15.20 -4.77
C ALA A 78 0.20 -13.93 -4.15
N LEU A 79 -1.05 -13.60 -4.47
CA LEU A 79 -1.79 -12.52 -3.80
C LEU A 79 -2.03 -12.84 -2.32
N ARG A 80 -2.40 -14.08 -1.95
CA ARG A 80 -2.60 -14.44 -0.54
C ARG A 80 -1.31 -14.35 0.27
N ALA A 81 -0.16 -14.64 -0.34
CA ALA A 81 1.15 -14.63 0.31
C ALA A 81 1.61 -13.25 0.79
N VAL A 82 1.06 -12.15 0.25
CA VAL A 82 1.35 -10.78 0.72
C VAL A 82 0.66 -10.44 2.04
N TYR A 83 -0.28 -11.28 2.49
CA TYR A 83 -0.95 -11.17 3.77
C TYR A 83 -0.31 -12.10 4.79
N THR A 84 -0.37 -11.73 6.05
CA THR A 84 -0.07 -12.67 7.15
C THR A 84 -1.06 -13.84 7.13
N ASP A 85 -0.65 -15.00 7.67
CA ASP A 85 -1.49 -16.19 7.67
C ASP A 85 -2.81 -15.98 8.42
N GLN A 86 -2.80 -15.16 9.47
CA GLN A 86 -3.97 -14.85 10.31
C GLN A 86 -4.83 -13.69 9.77
N SER A 87 -4.49 -13.11 8.60
CA SER A 87 -5.21 -11.94 8.10
C SER A 87 -6.59 -12.30 7.55
N VAL A 88 -7.64 -11.82 8.23
CA VAL A 88 -9.02 -11.85 7.72
C VAL A 88 -9.15 -11.11 6.39
N ALA A 89 -8.37 -10.03 6.18
CA ALA A 89 -8.34 -9.31 4.91
C ALA A 89 -7.79 -10.18 3.77
N GLY A 90 -6.77 -10.98 4.05
CA GLY A 90 -6.21 -11.95 3.10
C GLY A 90 -7.24 -13.02 2.72
N ASP A 91 -7.99 -13.55 3.68
CA ASP A 91 -9.03 -14.55 3.42
C ASP A 91 -10.20 -13.96 2.62
N ASN A 92 -10.61 -12.72 2.91
CA ASN A 92 -11.63 -12.01 2.13
C ASN A 92 -11.20 -11.79 0.68
N VAL A 93 -9.93 -11.48 0.44
CA VAL A 93 -9.40 -11.30 -0.92
C VAL A 93 -9.38 -12.62 -1.68
N ARG A 94 -8.95 -13.73 -1.05
CA ARG A 94 -9.04 -15.06 -1.66
C ARG A 94 -10.48 -15.42 -2.03
N GLY A 95 -11.42 -15.28 -1.09
CA GLY A 95 -12.83 -15.57 -1.33
C GLY A 95 -13.44 -14.69 -2.44
N ARG A 96 -12.95 -13.46 -2.62
CA ARG A 96 -13.33 -12.62 -3.77
C ARG A 96 -12.83 -13.19 -5.09
N MET A 97 -11.58 -13.65 -5.16
CA MET A 97 -11.04 -14.26 -6.39
C MET A 97 -11.78 -15.54 -6.73
N GLU A 98 -12.11 -16.38 -5.73
CA GLU A 98 -12.97 -17.55 -5.90
C GLU A 98 -14.34 -17.15 -6.47
N TRP A 99 -14.98 -16.11 -5.91
CA TRP A 99 -16.27 -15.60 -6.40
C TRP A 99 -16.20 -15.08 -7.85
N PHE A 100 -15.11 -14.42 -8.25
CA PHE A 100 -14.88 -14.03 -9.65
C PHE A 100 -14.70 -15.25 -10.54
N ALA A 101 -13.87 -16.21 -10.14
CA ALA A 101 -13.60 -17.44 -10.90
C ALA A 101 -14.89 -18.25 -11.14
N GLU A 102 -15.71 -18.44 -10.10
CA GLU A 102 -17.00 -19.13 -10.19
C GLU A 102 -17.96 -18.50 -11.20
N ARG A 103 -17.88 -17.17 -11.36
CA ARG A 103 -18.76 -16.39 -12.25
C ARG A 103 -18.14 -16.10 -13.61
N GLY A 104 -16.89 -16.51 -13.83
CA GLY A 104 -16.15 -16.16 -15.04
C GLY A 104 -15.88 -14.65 -15.15
N TYR A 105 -15.88 -13.92 -14.05
CA TYR A 105 -15.61 -12.48 -14.06
C TYR A 105 -14.12 -12.21 -14.04
N VAL A 106 -13.71 -11.16 -14.75
CA VAL A 106 -12.30 -10.71 -14.76
C VAL A 106 -12.24 -9.20 -14.66
N VAL A 107 -11.17 -8.70 -14.05
CA VAL A 107 -10.87 -7.26 -14.01
C VAL A 107 -9.98 -6.90 -15.20
N ARG A 108 -10.37 -5.87 -15.96
CA ARG A 108 -9.53 -5.31 -17.02
C ARG A 108 -8.81 -4.09 -16.49
N GLN A 109 -7.49 -4.07 -16.65
CA GLN A 109 -6.69 -2.95 -16.21
C GLN A 109 -6.95 -1.73 -17.10
N ASP A 110 -7.33 -0.63 -16.48
CA ASP A 110 -7.46 0.68 -17.09
C ASP A 110 -6.17 1.50 -16.82
N PRO A 111 -5.53 2.11 -17.84
CA PRO A 111 -4.34 2.94 -17.65
C PRO A 111 -4.58 4.18 -16.76
N GLY A 112 -5.85 4.57 -16.60
CA GLY A 112 -6.36 5.58 -15.70
C GLY A 112 -6.36 5.16 -14.23
N SER A 113 -6.26 3.87 -13.89
CA SER A 113 -6.20 3.40 -12.51
C SER A 113 -4.81 3.58 -11.88
N TYR A 114 -4.77 4.16 -10.68
CA TYR A 114 -3.53 4.41 -9.93
C TYR A 114 -3.74 4.44 -8.42
N TYR A 115 -2.64 4.46 -7.67
CA TYR A 115 -2.68 4.72 -6.23
C TYR A 115 -1.58 5.72 -5.85
N VAL A 116 -1.77 6.36 -4.70
CA VAL A 116 -0.80 7.24 -4.05
C VAL A 116 -0.67 6.80 -2.60
N ILE A 117 0.56 6.59 -2.15
CA ILE A 117 0.86 6.46 -0.72
C ILE A 117 0.90 7.88 -0.16
N GLU A 118 -0.08 8.23 0.66
CA GLU A 118 -0.21 9.56 1.26
C GLU A 118 0.69 9.71 2.49
N ASP A 119 0.84 8.62 3.26
CA ASP A 119 1.64 8.60 4.49
C ASP A 119 2.08 7.17 4.85
N ILE A 120 3.20 7.05 5.55
CA ILE A 120 3.65 5.82 6.22
C ILE A 120 4.07 6.19 7.65
N SER A 121 3.21 5.85 8.60
CA SER A 121 3.50 5.89 10.04
C SER A 121 4.26 4.63 10.44
N ILE A 122 5.34 4.78 11.22
CA ILE A 122 6.09 3.65 11.77
C ILE A 122 5.73 3.54 13.24
N GLU A 123 5.16 2.39 13.61
CA GLU A 123 4.74 2.09 14.97
C GLU A 123 5.87 1.39 15.75
N SER A 124 6.65 0.55 15.06
CA SER A 124 7.85 -0.10 15.61
C SER A 124 8.90 -0.34 14.53
N LEU A 125 10.17 -0.24 14.91
CA LEU A 125 11.31 -0.59 14.06
C LEU A 125 11.63 -2.10 14.16
N PRO A 126 12.34 -2.67 13.16
CA PRO A 126 12.85 -4.04 13.21
C PRO A 126 13.58 -4.40 14.51
N PRO A 127 13.57 -5.68 14.93
CA PRO A 127 13.13 -6.88 14.19
C PRO A 127 11.65 -7.27 14.38
N ALA A 128 10.87 -6.43 15.07
CA ALA A 128 9.42 -6.59 15.19
C ALA A 128 8.74 -5.38 14.53
N GLY A 129 9.12 -5.10 13.28
CA GLY A 129 8.68 -3.92 12.56
C GLY A 129 7.16 -3.88 12.34
N GLN A 130 6.56 -2.71 12.54
CA GLN A 130 5.16 -2.44 12.26
C GLN A 130 5.03 -1.03 11.70
N ALA A 131 4.24 -0.92 10.64
CA ALA A 131 3.95 0.36 10.00
C ALA A 131 2.49 0.41 9.52
N VAL A 132 1.95 1.61 9.40
CA VAL A 132 0.63 1.87 8.83
C VAL A 132 0.79 2.75 7.61
N ALA A 133 0.43 2.24 6.44
CA ALA A 133 0.41 3.01 5.21
C ALA A 133 -1.01 3.55 4.97
N THR A 134 -1.14 4.85 4.73
CA THR A 134 -2.37 5.44 4.21
C THR A 134 -2.25 5.55 2.69
N VAL A 135 -3.17 4.91 1.97
CA VAL A 135 -3.14 4.84 0.51
C VAL A 135 -4.48 5.28 -0.05
N CYS A 136 -4.45 6.21 -1.02
CA CYS A 136 -5.60 6.52 -1.85
C CYS A 136 -5.45 5.84 -3.22
N GLY A 137 -6.41 4.99 -3.58
CA GLY A 137 -6.49 4.37 -4.90
C GLY A 137 -7.63 4.99 -5.72
N TRP A 138 -7.35 5.39 -6.96
CA TRP A 138 -8.35 5.64 -7.99
C TRP A 138 -8.44 4.40 -8.88
N ASP A 139 -9.60 3.77 -8.84
CA ASP A 139 -9.90 2.52 -9.51
C ASP A 139 -10.92 2.79 -10.62
N SER A 140 -10.44 2.76 -11.86
CA SER A 140 -11.24 2.77 -13.08
C SER A 140 -11.21 1.42 -13.80
N ASP A 141 -10.73 0.35 -13.15
CA ASP A 141 -10.65 -0.97 -13.75
C ASP A 141 -12.06 -1.60 -13.86
N PRO A 142 -12.60 -1.86 -15.07
CA PRO A 142 -13.91 -2.49 -15.17
C PRO A 142 -13.84 -3.98 -14.80
N ILE A 143 -14.94 -4.46 -14.23
CA ILE A 143 -15.23 -5.89 -14.08
C ILE A 143 -16.10 -6.30 -15.27
N ILE A 144 -15.66 -7.29 -16.03
CA ILE A 144 -16.37 -7.80 -17.20
C ILE A 144 -16.74 -9.27 -17.02
N ASP A 145 -17.73 -9.72 -17.79
CA ASP A 145 -17.92 -11.15 -18.06
C ASP A 145 -16.79 -11.61 -19.01
N GLY A 146 -15.91 -12.44 -18.46
CA GLY A 146 -14.76 -13.00 -19.18
C GLY A 146 -15.12 -14.23 -20.02
N VAL A 147 -16.32 -14.79 -19.86
CA VAL A 147 -16.78 -16.00 -20.54
C VAL A 147 -17.74 -15.65 -21.68
N ASN A 148 -18.70 -14.77 -21.42
CA ASN A 148 -19.73 -14.40 -22.38
C ASN A 148 -19.43 -13.07 -23.09
N ARG A 149 -20.09 -12.89 -24.22
CA ARG A 149 -20.10 -11.64 -25.00
C ARG A 149 -21.53 -11.20 -25.24
N ALA A 150 -21.73 -9.89 -25.36
CA ALA A 150 -23.02 -9.34 -25.76
C ALA A 150 -23.37 -9.81 -27.19
N PRO A 151 -24.64 -9.74 -27.62
CA PRO A 151 -25.03 -10.15 -28.98
C PRO A 151 -24.30 -9.41 -30.11
N ASP A 152 -23.78 -8.21 -29.84
CA ASP A 152 -22.96 -7.42 -30.78
C ASP A 152 -21.47 -7.76 -30.73
N GLY A 153 -21.08 -8.79 -29.95
CA GLY A 153 -19.71 -9.24 -29.77
C GLY A 153 -18.89 -8.44 -28.75
N LYS A 154 -19.44 -7.38 -28.15
CA LYS A 154 -18.72 -6.55 -27.18
C LYS A 154 -18.63 -7.21 -25.80
N GLU A 155 -17.73 -6.67 -24.98
CA GLU A 155 -17.61 -7.04 -23.58
C GLU A 155 -18.90 -6.69 -22.82
N ILE A 156 -19.29 -7.57 -21.89
CA ILE A 156 -20.39 -7.30 -20.97
C ILE A 156 -19.77 -6.75 -19.69
N PHE A 157 -20.10 -5.50 -19.36
CA PHE A 157 -19.66 -4.90 -18.11
C PHE A 157 -20.56 -5.36 -16.96
N VAL A 158 -19.95 -6.01 -15.97
CA VAL A 158 -20.60 -6.33 -14.68
C VAL A 158 -20.56 -5.09 -13.78
N ARG A 159 -19.44 -4.37 -13.80
CA ARG A 159 -19.26 -3.10 -13.10
C ARG A 159 -18.28 -2.22 -13.86
N ASN A 160 -18.65 -0.97 -14.08
CA ASN A 160 -17.80 0.02 -14.77
C ASN A 160 -17.87 1.41 -14.13
N THR A 161 -18.39 1.54 -12.91
CA THR A 161 -18.37 2.82 -12.20
C THR A 161 -16.99 2.99 -11.55
N PRO A 162 -16.16 3.94 -12.01
CA PRO A 162 -14.89 4.20 -11.37
C PRO A 162 -15.11 4.79 -9.98
N GLY A 163 -14.11 4.74 -9.11
CA GLY A 163 -14.19 5.36 -7.80
C GLY A 163 -12.84 5.49 -7.14
N SER A 164 -12.75 6.40 -6.17
CA SER A 164 -11.59 6.47 -5.30
C SER A 164 -11.88 5.92 -3.90
N GLY A 165 -10.84 5.46 -3.22
CA GLY A 165 -10.95 5.03 -1.83
C GLY A 165 -9.65 5.19 -1.07
N ARG A 166 -9.76 5.59 0.19
CA ARG A 166 -8.65 5.74 1.11
C ARG A 166 -8.62 4.57 2.09
N THR A 167 -7.44 4.03 2.28
CA THR A 167 -7.21 2.82 3.09
C THR A 167 -6.09 3.08 4.06
N ARG A 168 -6.24 2.58 5.28
CA ARG A 168 -5.11 2.35 6.18
C ARG A 168 -4.80 0.87 6.20
N THR A 169 -3.58 0.53 5.80
CA THR A 169 -3.08 -0.84 5.75
C THR A 169 -2.00 -1.00 6.79
N THR A 170 -2.17 -1.96 7.70
CA THR A 170 -1.15 -2.31 8.68
C THR A 170 -0.21 -3.36 8.08
N TRP A 171 1.07 -3.03 8.06
CA TRP A 171 2.16 -3.87 7.60
C TRP A 171 2.97 -4.34 8.80
N VAL A 172 3.34 -5.62 8.79
CA VAL A 172 4.17 -6.23 9.83
C VAL A 172 5.33 -6.97 9.20
N GLU A 173 6.51 -6.76 9.76
CA GLU A 173 7.73 -7.48 9.40
C GLU A 173 7.62 -8.95 9.85
N GLN A 174 8.04 -9.85 8.98
CA GLN A 174 8.12 -11.28 9.24
C GLN A 174 9.55 -11.67 9.62
N LEU A 175 9.74 -12.86 10.19
CA LEU A 175 11.05 -13.37 10.58
C LEU A 175 12.05 -13.49 9.41
N ASP A 176 11.55 -13.60 8.17
CA ASP A 176 12.37 -13.63 6.95
C ASP A 176 12.68 -12.23 6.39
N GLY A 177 12.29 -11.17 7.08
CA GLY A 177 12.46 -9.77 6.67
C GLY A 177 11.41 -9.28 5.66
N SER A 178 10.45 -10.11 5.26
CA SER A 178 9.34 -9.68 4.39
C SER A 178 8.33 -8.83 5.15
N TRP A 179 7.69 -7.89 4.46
CA TRP A 179 6.59 -7.08 5.02
C TRP A 179 5.26 -7.58 4.49
N LYS A 180 4.38 -7.98 5.40
CA LYS A 180 3.06 -8.54 5.06
C LYS A 180 1.92 -7.73 5.66
N ILE A 181 0.79 -7.74 4.98
CA ILE A 181 -0.44 -7.08 5.44
C ILE A 181 -1.04 -7.91 6.58
N SER A 182 -1.17 -7.32 7.77
CA SER A 182 -1.93 -7.92 8.86
C SER A 182 -3.41 -7.56 8.75
N SER A 183 -3.72 -6.29 8.51
CA SER A 183 -5.07 -5.77 8.42
C SER A 183 -5.15 -4.58 7.45
N GLY A 184 -6.38 -4.24 7.05
CA GLY A 184 -6.66 -3.07 6.25
C GLY A 184 -8.06 -2.56 6.54
N VAL A 185 -8.21 -1.25 6.64
CA VAL A 185 -9.49 -0.59 6.87
C VAL A 185 -9.68 0.55 5.90
N VAL A 186 -10.90 0.65 5.39
CA VAL A 186 -11.40 1.80 4.66
C VAL A 186 -11.49 2.97 5.59
N VAL A 187 -10.92 4.10 5.20
CA VAL A 187 -11.22 5.37 5.85
C VAL A 187 -12.32 6.08 5.09
N ASP A 188 -12.19 6.16 3.77
CA ASP A 188 -13.13 6.87 2.91
C ASP A 188 -13.34 6.15 1.57
N SER A 189 -14.47 6.40 0.92
CA SER A 189 -14.76 5.95 -0.43
C SER A 189 -15.65 6.95 -1.17
N TRP A 190 -15.35 7.21 -2.44
CA TRP A 190 -16.12 8.11 -3.30
C TRP A 190 -16.37 7.45 -4.66
N GLU A 191 -17.62 7.13 -4.94
CA GLU A 191 -18.04 6.57 -6.22
C GLU A 191 -18.11 7.67 -7.28
N GLY A 192 -17.59 7.40 -8.49
CA GLY A 192 -17.58 8.33 -9.62
C GLY A 192 -16.61 9.51 -9.49
N GLU A 193 -16.05 9.76 -8.31
CA GLU A 193 -15.18 10.91 -8.03
C GLU A 193 -13.75 10.48 -7.74
N ASN A 194 -12.77 11.11 -8.41
CA ASN A 194 -11.37 10.97 -8.06
C ASN A 194 -10.96 12.00 -7.01
N ARG A 195 -10.88 11.57 -5.75
CA ARG A 195 -10.42 12.40 -4.62
C ARG A 195 -9.00 12.06 -4.18
N CYS A 196 -8.28 11.25 -4.94
CA CYS A 196 -6.89 10.97 -4.64
C CYS A 196 -6.00 12.16 -5.02
N PRO A 197 -4.85 12.32 -4.35
CA PRO A 197 -3.84 13.27 -4.80
C PRO A 197 -3.47 13.04 -6.28
N PRO A 198 -2.93 14.08 -6.95
CA PRO A 198 -2.38 13.92 -8.29
C PRO A 198 -1.35 12.78 -8.33
N ARG A 199 -1.26 12.11 -9.48
CA ARG A 199 -0.24 11.08 -9.70
C ARG A 199 1.16 11.66 -9.45
N PRO A 200 2.04 10.94 -8.74
CA PRO A 200 3.45 11.28 -8.75
C PRO A 200 3.93 11.31 -10.20
N VAL A 201 4.53 12.42 -10.61
CA VAL A 201 5.21 12.48 -11.90
C VAL A 201 6.41 11.54 -11.84
N SER A 202 6.53 10.63 -12.80
CA SER A 202 7.73 9.83 -12.95
C SER A 202 8.89 10.77 -13.29
N SER A 203 9.73 11.07 -12.31
CA SER A 203 11.01 11.77 -12.49
C SER A 203 12.10 10.80 -12.92
#